data_AF-A0A356U8K6-F1
#
_entry.id   AF-A0A356U8K6-F1
#
_cell.length_a   1.000
_cell.length_b   1.000
_cell.length_c   1.000
_cell.angle_alpha   90.00
_cell.angle_beta   90.00
_cell.angle_gamma   90.00
#
_symmetry.space_group_name_H-M   'P 1'
#
loop_
_entity.id
_entity.type
_entity.pdbx_description
1 polymer ?
#
loop_
_entity_poly.entity_id
_entity_poly.type
_entity_poly.pdbx_seq_one_letter_code
_entity_poly.pdbx_strand_id
1 'polypeptide(L)'
;MAVTGCMAQVSDKELAGIEGIDLIVSNLDKENMADIIEELDPGQPKPIIVEHLLDKDRKLRPVLYSRLHERTRAFVKIQDGCESGCSYCIVPRARGPVRSKLPEHVLEEIEQLLSLGYREIVLTGIHTGFYGKDLDNWDLFRLLDKILAEIGGDYRLRLSSLEPLEVSQELIDLIAGNSRMCRHFHVPLQSGSNRILKAMNRRYSR
;
A
#
# COMPACT_ATOMS: atom_id res chain seq x y z
N MET A 1 -24.09 -0.87 -10.68
CA MET A 1 -22.63 -0.99 -10.72
C MET A 1 -21.99 0.02 -9.79
N ALA A 2 -21.07 -0.41 -8.93
CA ALA A 2 -20.26 0.49 -8.11
C ALA A 2 -18.84 0.61 -8.70
N VAL A 3 -18.25 1.80 -8.65
CA VAL A 3 -16.88 2.09 -9.10
C VAL A 3 -16.05 2.62 -7.94
N THR A 4 -14.83 2.08 -7.78
CA THR A 4 -13.88 2.53 -6.78
C THR A 4 -12.43 2.46 -7.28
N GLY A 5 -11.49 2.98 -6.50
CA GLY A 5 -10.07 3.03 -6.82
C GLY A 5 -9.60 4.44 -7.18
N CYS A 6 -8.37 4.55 -7.69
CA CYS A 6 -7.73 5.85 -7.90
C CYS A 6 -8.50 6.78 -8.83
N MET A 7 -9.17 6.23 -9.85
CA MET A 7 -9.98 7.04 -10.78
C MET A 7 -11.18 7.66 -10.06
N ALA A 8 -11.88 6.89 -9.23
CA ALA A 8 -12.98 7.38 -8.39
C ALA A 8 -12.53 8.46 -7.39
N GLN A 9 -11.25 8.49 -7.01
CA GLN A 9 -10.71 9.52 -6.12
C GLN A 9 -10.43 10.85 -6.83
N VAL A 10 -10.05 10.84 -8.11
CA VAL A 10 -9.52 12.03 -8.81
C VAL A 10 -10.39 12.53 -9.96
N SER A 11 -11.34 11.71 -10.42
CA SER A 11 -12.18 11.94 -11.59
C SER A 11 -13.62 11.47 -11.35
N ASP A 12 -14.14 11.63 -10.13
CA ASP A 12 -15.52 11.29 -9.74
C ASP A 12 -16.58 11.89 -10.67
N LYS A 13 -16.47 13.17 -11.03
CA LYS A 13 -17.42 13.87 -11.90
C LYS A 13 -17.43 13.34 -13.32
N GLU A 14 -16.27 12.90 -13.82
CA GLU A 14 -16.16 12.27 -15.13
C GLU A 14 -16.84 10.90 -15.11
N LEU A 15 -16.60 10.11 -14.06
CA LEU A 15 -17.26 8.83 -13.85
C LEU A 15 -18.78 9.00 -13.69
N ALA A 16 -19.22 10.07 -13.02
CA ALA A 16 -20.65 10.33 -12.83
C ALA A 16 -21.42 10.53 -14.15
N GLY A 17 -20.73 10.88 -15.25
CA GLY A 17 -21.31 10.99 -16.58
C GLY A 17 -21.45 9.67 -17.34
N ILE A 18 -20.93 8.55 -16.81
CA ILE A 18 -20.97 7.25 -17.49
C ILE A 18 -22.29 6.54 -17.15
N GLU A 19 -23.05 6.19 -18.19
CA GLU A 19 -24.29 5.44 -18.06
C GLU A 19 -24.05 4.08 -17.38
N GLY A 20 -24.92 3.74 -16.42
CA GLY A 20 -24.88 2.47 -15.69
C GLY A 20 -24.04 2.47 -14.41
N ILE A 21 -23.34 3.57 -14.07
CA ILE A 21 -22.74 3.75 -12.74
C ILE A 21 -23.83 4.15 -11.75
N ASP A 22 -23.99 3.37 -10.69
CA ASP A 22 -24.95 3.64 -9.61
C ASP A 22 -24.27 4.28 -8.38
N LEU A 23 -23.01 3.94 -8.13
CA LEU A 23 -22.26 4.33 -6.93
C LEU A 23 -20.79 4.57 -7.27
N ILE A 24 -20.23 5.67 -6.78
CA ILE A 24 -18.80 6.02 -6.89
C ILE A 24 -18.25 6.17 -5.48
N VAL A 25 -17.31 5.31 -5.10
CA VAL A 25 -16.66 5.33 -3.79
C VAL A 25 -15.19 5.67 -3.96
N SER A 26 -14.73 6.69 -3.25
CA SER A 26 -13.34 7.14 -3.28
C SER A 26 -12.35 6.00 -2.93
N ASN A 27 -11.09 6.09 -3.36
CA ASN A 27 -10.10 5.06 -3.00
C ASN A 27 -9.83 5.04 -1.49
N LEU A 28 -10.04 6.17 -0.80
CA LEU A 28 -9.84 6.28 0.64
C LEU A 28 -10.96 5.59 1.42
N ASP A 29 -12.17 5.61 0.88
CA ASP A 29 -13.38 5.08 1.56
C ASP A 29 -13.71 3.64 1.15
N LYS A 30 -13.01 3.07 0.17
CA LYS A 30 -13.32 1.73 -0.38
C LYS A 30 -13.32 0.58 0.63
N GLU A 31 -12.57 0.73 1.73
CA GLU A 31 -12.52 -0.29 2.80
C GLU A 31 -13.80 -0.27 3.67
N ASN A 32 -14.64 0.76 3.53
CA ASN A 32 -15.96 0.92 4.17
C ASN A 32 -17.12 0.56 3.23
N MET A 33 -16.85 -0.12 2.11
CA MET A 33 -17.87 -0.39 1.07
C MET A 33 -19.13 -1.08 1.61
N ALA A 34 -18.99 -2.01 2.56
CA ALA A 34 -20.13 -2.71 3.16
C ALA A 34 -21.04 -1.73 3.92
N ASP A 35 -20.46 -0.96 4.85
CA ASP A 35 -21.17 0.05 5.64
C ASP A 35 -21.83 1.10 4.73
N ILE A 36 -21.10 1.56 3.70
CA ILE A 36 -21.61 2.49 2.70
C ILE A 36 -22.88 1.94 2.06
N ILE A 37 -22.84 0.70 1.57
CA ILE A 37 -23.97 0.07 0.87
C ILE A 37 -25.18 -0.09 1.80
N GLU A 38 -24.97 -0.46 3.06
CA GLU A 38 -26.04 -0.62 4.05
C GLU A 38 -26.75 0.69 4.38
N GLU A 39 -26.04 1.82 4.32
CA GLU A 39 -26.60 3.16 4.57
C GLU A 39 -27.29 3.79 3.35
N LEU A 40 -27.14 3.23 2.14
CA LEU A 40 -27.74 3.81 0.93
C LEU A 40 -29.26 3.62 0.90
N ASP A 41 -29.99 4.72 0.67
CA ASP A 41 -31.39 4.66 0.28
C ASP A 41 -31.51 4.14 -1.18
N PRO A 42 -32.23 3.03 -1.44
CA PRO A 42 -32.46 2.52 -2.79
C PRO A 42 -33.21 3.49 -3.72
N GLY A 43 -33.98 4.43 -3.16
CA GLY A 43 -34.81 5.39 -3.91
C GLY A 43 -34.10 6.67 -4.33
N GLN A 44 -32.87 6.92 -3.87
CA GLN A 44 -32.17 8.17 -4.13
C GLN A 44 -31.63 8.26 -5.58
N PRO A 45 -31.48 9.48 -6.14
CA PRO A 45 -30.92 9.67 -7.47
C PRO A 45 -29.48 9.14 -7.59
N LYS A 46 -29.16 8.61 -8.77
CA LYS A 46 -27.86 8.00 -9.08
C LYS A 46 -27.16 8.73 -10.23
N PRO A 47 -25.81 8.68 -10.31
CA PRO A 47 -24.88 7.99 -9.40
C PRO A 47 -24.72 8.69 -8.06
N ILE A 48 -24.60 7.91 -6.99
CA ILE A 48 -24.26 8.41 -5.66
C ILE A 48 -22.73 8.55 -5.57
N ILE A 49 -22.25 9.73 -5.20
CA ILE A 49 -20.81 9.97 -5.01
C ILE A 49 -20.55 10.05 -3.51
N VAL A 50 -19.71 9.15 -3.03
CA VAL A 50 -19.30 9.08 -1.63
C VAL A 50 -17.93 9.71 -1.49
N GLU A 51 -17.92 10.91 -0.92
CA GLU A 51 -16.71 11.64 -0.57
C GLU A 51 -16.54 11.64 0.96
N HIS A 52 -15.39 11.16 1.45
CA HIS A 52 -14.90 11.40 2.81
C HIS A 52 -15.73 10.80 3.96
N LEU A 53 -15.94 9.48 3.95
CA LEU A 53 -16.54 8.78 5.08
C LEU A 53 -15.46 8.27 6.07
N LEU A 54 -15.40 9.00 7.20
CA LEU A 54 -15.36 8.44 8.56
C LEU A 54 -14.11 7.72 9.10
N ASP A 55 -12.99 7.57 8.39
CA ASP A 55 -11.80 7.02 9.08
C ASP A 55 -10.97 8.12 9.77
N LYS A 56 -11.29 8.38 11.04
CA LYS A 56 -10.54 9.31 11.90
C LYS A 56 -9.10 8.83 12.16
N ASP A 57 -8.89 7.51 12.15
CA ASP A 57 -7.59 6.92 12.48
C ASP A 57 -6.73 6.69 11.23
N ARG A 58 -7.35 6.64 10.03
CA ARG A 58 -6.69 6.53 8.72
C ARG A 58 -5.72 5.34 8.61
N LYS A 59 -5.79 4.35 9.50
CA LYS A 59 -4.89 3.20 9.47
C LYS A 59 -5.37 2.18 8.43
N LEU A 60 -4.44 1.46 7.83
CA LEU A 60 -4.80 0.36 6.93
C LEU A 60 -5.39 -0.80 7.72
N ARG A 61 -6.57 -1.28 7.29
CA ARG A 61 -7.23 -2.42 7.93
C ARG A 61 -6.53 -3.74 7.61
N PRO A 62 -6.59 -4.72 8.53
CA PRO A 62 -6.15 -6.08 8.23
C PRO A 62 -7.03 -6.70 7.14
N VAL A 63 -6.45 -7.56 6.32
CA VAL A 63 -7.14 -8.36 5.31
C VAL A 63 -7.28 -9.79 5.83
N LEU A 64 -8.49 -10.32 5.82
CA LEU A 64 -8.75 -11.71 6.17
C LEU A 64 -8.61 -12.60 4.93
N TYR A 65 -7.62 -13.50 4.95
CA TYR A 65 -7.41 -14.44 3.85
C TYR A 65 -8.11 -15.76 4.18
N SER A 66 -9.20 -16.07 3.47
CA SER A 66 -10.01 -17.27 3.71
C SER A 66 -9.79 -18.40 2.70
N ARG A 67 -9.13 -18.12 1.56
CA ARG A 67 -8.93 -19.10 0.49
C ARG A 67 -7.57 -18.90 -0.20
N LEU A 68 -6.96 -20.03 -0.57
CA LEU A 68 -5.81 -20.03 -1.46
C LEU A 68 -6.25 -19.53 -2.85
N HIS A 69 -5.40 -18.73 -3.48
CA HIS A 69 -5.55 -18.32 -4.88
C HIS A 69 -4.50 -19.06 -5.72
N GLU A 70 -4.71 -19.18 -7.04
CA GLU A 70 -3.79 -19.84 -7.98
C GLU A 70 -2.37 -19.24 -8.06
N ARG A 71 -2.11 -18.08 -7.44
CA ARG A 71 -0.81 -17.42 -7.49
C ARG A 71 0.13 -18.06 -6.46
N THR A 72 1.40 -18.20 -6.84
CA THR A 72 2.45 -18.70 -5.93
C THR A 72 2.91 -17.66 -4.91
N ARG A 73 2.62 -16.37 -5.15
CA ARG A 73 3.00 -15.24 -4.30
C ARG A 73 1.78 -14.55 -3.73
N ALA A 74 1.84 -14.22 -2.44
CA ALA A 74 0.86 -13.35 -1.80
C ALA A 74 1.44 -11.94 -1.62
N PHE A 75 0.57 -10.94 -1.66
CA PHE A 75 0.93 -9.54 -1.47
C PHE A 75 0.31 -9.05 -0.16
N VAL A 76 1.14 -8.50 0.72
CA VAL A 76 0.69 -7.85 1.96
C VAL A 76 0.92 -6.36 1.80
N LYS A 77 -0.15 -5.59 1.74
CA LYS A 77 -0.09 -4.12 1.70
C LYS A 77 0.23 -3.62 3.11
N ILE A 78 1.45 -3.17 3.33
CA ILE A 78 1.90 -2.64 4.63
C ILE A 78 1.82 -1.12 4.69
N GLN A 79 1.77 -0.44 3.54
CA GLN A 79 1.80 1.01 3.45
C GLN A 79 0.94 1.49 2.26
N ASP A 80 0.28 2.63 2.37
CA ASP A 80 -0.43 3.30 1.27
C ASP A 80 -0.25 4.82 1.35
N GLY A 81 -0.52 5.52 0.25
CA GLY A 81 -0.30 6.96 0.14
C GLY A 81 1.17 7.36 0.00
N CYS A 82 1.41 8.65 -0.23
CA CYS A 82 2.77 9.19 -0.33
C CYS A 82 2.73 10.70 -0.18
N GLU A 83 3.73 11.24 0.51
CA GLU A 83 3.90 12.68 0.73
C GLU A 83 5.09 13.25 -0.07
N SER A 84 5.66 12.45 -0.98
CA SER A 84 6.70 12.93 -1.89
C SER A 84 6.09 13.89 -2.91
N GLY A 85 6.63 15.10 -2.96
CA GLY A 85 6.21 16.14 -3.90
C GLY A 85 6.78 15.98 -5.32
N CYS A 86 6.81 14.77 -5.88
CA CYS A 86 7.36 14.52 -7.22
C CYS A 86 6.52 15.25 -8.28
N SER A 87 7.16 16.02 -9.17
CA SER A 87 6.48 16.96 -10.08
C SER A 87 5.48 16.31 -11.05
N TYR A 88 5.58 15.01 -11.29
CA TYR A 88 4.75 14.25 -12.21
C TYR A 88 3.75 13.30 -11.53
N CYS A 89 3.79 13.20 -10.20
CA CYS A 89 3.14 12.12 -9.48
C CYS A 89 1.74 12.50 -9.02
N ILE A 90 0.72 11.76 -9.48
CA ILE A 90 -0.68 11.93 -9.07
C ILE A 90 -0.99 11.31 -7.70
N VAL A 91 -0.08 10.47 -7.18
CA VAL A 91 -0.31 9.66 -5.98
C VAL A 91 -0.79 10.47 -4.77
N PRO A 92 -0.19 11.60 -4.38
CA PRO A 92 -0.66 12.33 -3.20
C PRO A 92 -2.15 12.71 -3.30
N ARG A 93 -2.64 12.99 -4.52
CA ARG A 93 -4.05 13.26 -4.79
C ARG A 93 -4.90 11.98 -4.83
N ALA A 94 -4.39 10.91 -5.43
CA ALA A 94 -5.16 9.67 -5.66
C ALA A 94 -5.16 8.69 -4.46
N ARG A 95 -4.19 8.81 -3.56
CA ARG A 95 -3.96 7.88 -2.44
C ARG A 95 -3.87 8.56 -1.08
N GLY A 96 -3.71 9.88 -1.05
CA GLY A 96 -3.62 10.65 0.20
C GLY A 96 -2.24 10.59 0.89
N PRO A 97 -2.17 11.04 2.15
CA PRO A 97 -0.94 11.02 2.95
C PRO A 97 -0.49 9.58 3.26
N VAL A 98 0.70 9.45 3.83
CA VAL A 98 1.23 8.14 4.25
C VAL A 98 0.32 7.52 5.30
N ARG A 99 -0.01 6.25 5.10
CA ARG A 99 -0.78 5.42 6.03
C ARG A 99 -0.11 4.06 6.12
N SER A 100 0.33 3.68 7.32
CA SER A 100 0.92 2.38 7.59
C SER A 100 -0.10 1.44 8.19
N LYS A 101 0.03 0.16 7.87
CA LYS A 101 -0.65 -0.92 8.57
C LYS A 101 0.03 -1.14 9.92
N LEU A 102 -0.74 -1.45 10.94
CA LEU A 102 -0.17 -1.80 12.24
C LEU A 102 0.68 -3.08 12.15
N PRO A 103 1.84 -3.16 12.82
CA PRO A 103 2.73 -4.32 12.75
C PRO A 103 2.03 -5.63 13.08
N GLU A 104 1.19 -5.65 14.11
CA GLU A 104 0.40 -6.82 14.53
C GLU A 104 -0.47 -7.36 13.39
N HIS A 105 -1.17 -6.47 12.67
CA HIS A 105 -1.98 -6.85 11.52
C HIS A 105 -1.12 -7.37 10.36
N VAL A 106 0.10 -6.83 10.17
CA VAL A 106 1.02 -7.35 9.16
C VAL A 106 1.45 -8.77 9.51
N LEU A 107 1.78 -9.04 10.77
CA LEU A 107 2.18 -10.37 11.23
C LEU A 107 1.03 -11.38 11.06
N GLU A 108 -0.16 -11.05 11.53
CA GLU A 108 -1.36 -11.89 11.42
C GLU A 108 -1.67 -12.24 9.95
N GLU A 109 -1.57 -11.28 9.03
CA GLU A 109 -1.77 -11.51 7.61
C GLU A 109 -0.74 -12.47 7.02
N ILE A 110 0.53 -12.32 7.40
CA ILE A 110 1.59 -13.21 6.94
C ILE A 110 1.33 -14.63 7.44
N GLU A 111 1.03 -14.81 8.72
CA GLU A 111 0.74 -16.12 9.30
C GLU A 111 -0.45 -16.80 8.64
N GLN A 112 -1.54 -16.06 8.39
CA GLN A 112 -2.70 -16.56 7.65
C GLN A 112 -2.30 -17.04 6.25
N LEU A 113 -1.52 -16.24 5.51
CA LEU A 113 -1.06 -16.61 4.17
C LEU A 113 -0.14 -17.84 4.20
N LEU A 114 0.77 -17.95 5.16
CA LEU A 114 1.62 -19.13 5.31
C LEU A 114 0.79 -20.38 5.63
N SER A 115 -0.24 -20.25 6.48
CA SER A 115 -1.17 -21.36 6.81
C SER A 115 -1.97 -21.84 5.59
N LEU A 116 -2.25 -20.94 4.65
CA LEU A 116 -2.89 -21.25 3.37
C LEU A 116 -1.94 -21.92 2.36
N GLY A 117 -0.64 -22.01 2.67
CA GLY A 117 0.36 -22.68 1.86
C GLY A 117 1.19 -21.76 0.96
N TYR A 118 1.04 -20.43 1.09
CA TYR A 118 1.93 -19.50 0.38
C TYR A 118 3.36 -19.63 0.88
N ARG A 119 4.34 -19.55 -0.03
CA ARG A 119 5.77 -19.66 0.26
C ARG A 119 6.57 -18.42 -0.10
N GLU A 120 5.95 -17.45 -0.75
CA GLU A 120 6.57 -16.15 -1.02
C GLU A 120 5.56 -15.03 -0.73
N ILE A 121 5.97 -14.14 0.17
CA ILE A 121 5.22 -12.97 0.60
C ILE A 121 5.93 -11.73 0.08
N VAL A 122 5.20 -10.88 -0.63
CA VAL A 122 5.69 -9.59 -1.10
C VAL A 122 5.08 -8.50 -0.23
N LEU A 123 5.92 -7.80 0.53
CA LEU A 123 5.51 -6.59 1.24
C LEU A 123 5.40 -5.44 0.25
N THR A 124 4.24 -4.81 0.25
CA THR A 124 3.88 -3.79 -0.73
C THR A 124 3.41 -2.50 -0.10
N GLY A 125 3.71 -1.43 -0.81
CA GLY A 125 3.12 -0.13 -0.59
C GLY A 125 3.34 0.75 -1.81
N ILE A 126 2.80 1.96 -1.72
CA ILE A 126 3.06 2.99 -2.72
C ILE A 126 4.49 3.49 -2.62
N HIS A 127 4.98 3.63 -1.39
CA HIS A 127 6.33 4.04 -1.04
C HIS A 127 6.74 3.28 0.24
N THR A 128 7.22 2.06 0.07
CA THR A 128 7.38 1.09 1.17
C THR A 128 8.37 1.56 2.24
N GLY A 129 9.40 2.33 1.88
CA GLY A 129 10.35 2.87 2.85
C GLY A 129 9.76 3.95 3.76
N PHE A 130 8.58 4.48 3.45
CA PHE A 130 7.81 5.34 4.34
C PHE A 130 6.95 4.56 5.36
N TYR A 131 6.99 3.23 5.37
CA TYR A 131 6.33 2.47 6.41
C TYR A 131 6.80 2.93 7.80
N GLY A 132 5.85 3.15 8.71
CA GLY A 132 6.09 3.57 10.08
C GLY A 132 6.25 5.08 10.26
N LYS A 133 6.29 5.88 9.19
CA LYS A 133 6.40 7.36 9.30
C LYS A 133 5.24 7.99 10.07
N ASP A 134 4.08 7.36 10.03
CA ASP A 134 2.84 7.72 10.73
C ASP A 134 2.60 6.89 12.01
N LEU A 135 3.59 6.10 12.46
CA LEU A 135 3.52 5.26 13.65
C LEU A 135 4.63 5.61 14.64
N ASP A 136 4.32 5.59 15.94
CA ASP A 136 5.33 5.83 16.96
C ASP A 136 6.31 4.66 17.05
N ASN A 137 7.62 4.95 17.01
CA ASN A 137 8.71 3.98 17.20
C ASN A 137 8.74 2.83 16.18
N TRP A 138 8.17 3.01 14.99
CA TRP A 138 8.20 2.03 13.91
C TRP A 138 8.84 2.60 12.66
N ASP A 139 9.54 1.72 11.94
CA ASP A 139 10.04 1.94 10.60
C ASP A 139 10.03 0.61 9.85
N LEU A 140 10.39 0.64 8.57
CA LEU A 140 10.44 -0.57 7.74
C LEU A 140 11.42 -1.61 8.29
N PHE A 141 12.57 -1.18 8.83
CA PHE A 141 13.59 -2.09 9.35
C PHE A 141 13.06 -2.86 10.55
N ARG A 142 12.47 -2.17 11.53
CA ARG A 142 11.88 -2.77 12.73
C ARG A 142 10.76 -3.74 12.37
N LEU A 143 9.92 -3.41 11.38
CA LEU A 143 8.88 -4.33 10.91
C LEU A 143 9.50 -5.61 10.36
N LEU A 144 10.51 -5.50 9.51
CA LEU A 144 11.18 -6.66 8.94
C LEU A 144 11.86 -7.51 10.01
N ASP A 145 12.56 -6.88 10.95
CA ASP A 145 13.21 -7.56 12.07
C ASP A 145 12.18 -8.33 12.91
N LYS A 146 11.05 -7.69 13.26
CA LYS A 146 9.95 -8.35 13.99
C LYS A 146 9.35 -9.53 13.21
N ILE A 147 9.06 -9.36 11.91
CA ILE A 147 8.55 -10.46 11.06
C ILE A 147 9.53 -11.64 11.07
N LEU A 148 10.83 -11.37 10.91
CA LEU A 148 11.85 -12.42 10.84
C LEU A 148 12.07 -13.09 12.21
N ALA A 149 11.95 -12.35 13.31
CA ALA A 149 12.08 -12.89 14.65
C ALA A 149 10.89 -13.78 15.06
N GLU A 150 9.66 -13.38 14.74
CA GLU A 150 8.45 -14.00 15.30
C GLU A 150 7.81 -15.03 14.36
N ILE A 151 7.90 -14.84 13.04
CA ILE A 151 7.24 -15.76 12.09
C ILE A 151 8.22 -16.85 11.66
N GLY A 152 8.03 -18.06 12.17
CA GLY A 152 8.81 -19.22 11.76
C GLY A 152 8.42 -19.81 10.39
N GLY A 153 9.18 -20.81 9.95
CA GLY A 153 8.85 -21.62 8.78
C GLY A 153 9.66 -21.30 7.52
N ASP A 154 9.42 -22.10 6.48
CA ASP A 154 10.08 -21.97 5.18
C ASP A 154 9.23 -21.12 4.23
N TYR A 155 9.65 -19.85 4.09
CA TYR A 155 9.05 -18.87 3.20
C TYR A 155 10.08 -17.83 2.78
N ARG A 156 9.72 -17.05 1.75
CA ARG A 156 10.51 -15.93 1.26
C ARG A 156 9.75 -14.62 1.46
N LEU A 157 10.45 -13.59 1.92
CA LEU A 157 9.95 -12.23 2.06
C LEU A 157 10.61 -11.34 1.00
N ARG A 158 9.82 -10.55 0.28
CA ARG A 158 10.30 -9.64 -0.76
C ARG A 158 9.80 -8.22 -0.49
N LEU A 159 10.69 -7.25 -0.64
CA LEU A 159 10.35 -5.84 -0.62
C LEU A 159 10.04 -5.33 -2.03
N SER A 160 9.12 -4.39 -2.11
CA SER A 160 8.81 -3.62 -3.32
C SER A 160 8.93 -2.12 -3.05
N SER A 161 9.05 -1.31 -4.11
CA SER A 161 8.83 0.14 -4.12
C SER A 161 9.59 0.93 -3.04
N LEU A 162 10.92 0.85 -3.08
CA LEU A 162 11.83 1.63 -2.22
C LEU A 162 12.48 2.75 -3.01
N GLU A 163 12.65 3.92 -2.44
CA GLU A 163 13.47 4.98 -3.03
C GLU A 163 14.97 4.78 -2.74
N PRO A 164 15.87 5.32 -3.58
CA PRO A 164 17.31 5.07 -3.45
C PRO A 164 17.89 5.44 -2.07
N LEU A 165 17.37 6.51 -1.47
CA LEU A 165 17.84 7.02 -0.18
C LEU A 165 17.39 6.18 1.02
N GLU A 166 16.48 5.23 0.80
CA GLU A 166 15.87 4.40 1.85
C GLU A 166 16.60 3.05 2.00
N VAL A 167 17.49 2.73 1.06
CA VAL A 167 18.32 1.53 1.11
C VAL A 167 19.52 1.78 2.02
N SER A 168 19.28 1.72 3.33
CA SER A 168 20.32 1.86 4.35
C SER A 168 21.26 0.65 4.40
N GLN A 169 22.46 0.83 4.96
CA GLN A 169 23.38 -0.28 5.19
C GLN A 169 22.75 -1.37 6.08
N GLU A 170 22.00 -0.98 7.11
CA GLU A 170 21.29 -1.91 8.00
C GLU A 170 20.27 -2.77 7.23
N LEU A 171 19.53 -2.18 6.29
CA LEU A 171 18.60 -2.92 5.46
C LEU A 171 19.32 -3.89 4.51
N ILE A 172 20.46 -3.47 3.95
CA ILE A 172 21.31 -4.33 3.11
C ILE A 172 21.80 -5.53 3.92
N ASP A 173 22.33 -5.29 5.12
CA ASP A 173 22.88 -6.32 5.99
C ASP A 173 21.80 -7.31 6.45
N LEU A 174 20.61 -6.81 6.80
CA LEU A 174 19.44 -7.63 7.14
C LEU A 174 19.04 -8.57 5.98
N ILE A 175 18.98 -8.04 4.76
CA ILE A 175 18.60 -8.82 3.58
C ILE A 175 19.70 -9.82 3.19
N ALA A 176 20.97 -9.43 3.31
CA ALA A 176 22.09 -10.30 2.98
C ALA A 176 22.26 -11.45 3.99
N GLY A 177 22.03 -11.15 5.28
CA GLY A 177 22.23 -12.06 6.41
C GLY A 177 21.07 -13.03 6.68
N ASN A 178 19.89 -12.81 6.09
CA ASN A 178 18.71 -13.65 6.35
C ASN A 178 18.26 -14.43 5.10
N SER A 179 18.27 -15.76 5.17
CA SER A 179 17.91 -16.63 4.04
C SER A 179 16.45 -16.51 3.58
N ARG A 180 15.55 -16.06 4.47
CA ARG A 180 14.13 -15.79 4.12
C ARG A 180 13.99 -14.50 3.33
N MET A 181 14.95 -13.57 3.37
CA MET A 181 14.88 -12.35 2.58
C MET A 181 15.29 -12.61 1.13
N CYS A 182 14.50 -12.09 0.19
CA CYS A 182 14.90 -12.05 -1.21
C CYS A 182 15.98 -10.97 -1.40
N ARG A 183 17.13 -11.35 -1.96
CA ARG A 183 18.21 -10.45 -2.39
C ARG A 183 17.80 -9.64 -3.62
N HIS A 184 16.83 -8.74 -3.43
CA HIS A 184 16.20 -7.97 -4.48
C HIS A 184 15.68 -6.66 -3.92
N PHE A 185 16.01 -5.56 -4.59
CA PHE A 185 15.38 -4.28 -4.38
C PHE A 185 14.68 -3.81 -5.66
N HIS A 186 13.44 -3.35 -5.50
CA HIS A 186 12.75 -2.60 -6.54
C HIS A 186 12.95 -1.11 -6.27
N VAL A 187 13.99 -0.52 -6.88
CA VAL A 187 14.39 0.88 -6.69
C VAL A 187 14.19 1.68 -7.98
N PRO A 188 13.16 2.54 -8.06
CA PRO A 188 12.90 3.27 -9.28
C PRO A 188 13.73 4.58 -9.29
N LEU A 189 14.88 4.55 -9.98
CA LEU A 189 15.83 5.68 -10.08
C LEU A 189 15.25 6.92 -10.78
N GLN A 190 14.24 6.73 -11.63
CA GLN A 190 13.59 7.71 -12.52
C GLN A 190 14.47 8.32 -13.62
N SER A 191 15.67 8.79 -13.30
CA SER A 191 16.57 9.41 -14.27
C SER A 191 18.04 9.34 -13.84
N GLY A 192 18.95 9.26 -14.82
CA GLY A 192 20.40 9.39 -14.60
C GLY A 192 20.95 10.81 -14.79
N SER A 193 20.11 11.84 -14.89
CA SER A 193 20.54 13.23 -15.10
C SER A 193 20.17 14.12 -13.91
N ASN A 194 21.17 14.77 -13.29
CA ASN A 194 20.93 15.68 -12.15
C ASN A 194 19.95 16.81 -12.52
N ARG A 195 19.99 17.29 -13.76
CA ARG A 195 19.05 18.30 -14.27
C ARG A 195 17.62 17.78 -14.27
N ILE A 196 17.40 16.55 -14.74
CA ILE A 196 16.07 15.93 -14.80
C ILE A 196 15.59 15.52 -13.41
N LEU A 197 16.45 14.94 -12.57
CA LEU A 197 16.13 14.61 -11.18
C LEU A 197 15.65 15.85 -10.40
N LYS A 198 16.35 16.99 -10.56
CA LYS A 198 15.91 18.26 -9.99
C LYS A 198 14.55 18.71 -10.53
N ALA A 199 14.31 18.60 -11.85
CA ALA A 199 13.02 18.94 -12.46
C ALA A 199 11.87 18.02 -11.99
N MET A 200 12.16 16.75 -11.72
CA MET A 200 11.25 15.76 -11.12
C MET A 200 11.03 15.96 -9.62
N ASN A 201 11.73 16.92 -9.00
CA ASN A 201 11.77 17.17 -7.55
C ASN A 201 12.27 15.95 -6.74
N ARG A 202 13.28 15.25 -7.27
CA ARG A 202 14.00 14.19 -6.56
C ARG A 202 15.05 14.78 -5.62
N ARG A 203 15.23 14.15 -4.45
CA ARG A 203 16.13 14.62 -3.38
C ARG A 203 17.51 13.96 -3.42
N TYR A 204 17.89 13.42 -4.57
CA TYR A 204 19.18 12.77 -4.79
C TYR A 204 19.75 13.17 -6.16
N SER A 205 21.07 12.99 -6.32
CA SER A 205 21.77 13.08 -7.61
C SER A 205 22.14 11.68 -8.10
N ARG A 206 22.62 11.58 -9.34
CA ARG A 206 23.33 10.39 -9.80
C ARG A 206 24.66 10.22 -9.06
#